data_AF-A0AAW4I6F9-F1
#
_entry.id   AF-A0AAW4I6F9-F1
#
_cell.length_a   1.000
_cell.length_b   1.000
_cell.length_c   1.000
_cell.angle_alpha   90.00
_cell.angle_beta   90.00
_cell.angle_gamma   90.00
#
_symmetry.space_group_name_H-M   'P 1'
#
loop_
_entity.id
_entity.type
_entity.pdbx_description
1 polymer ?
#
loop_
_entity_poly.entity_id
_entity_poly.type
_entity_poly.pdbx_seq_one_letter_code
_entity_poly.pdbx_strand_id
1 'polypeptide(L)' 'MQCTTCGEKKETRPYGEDGVAICFQCAMGSDEARQETERQFSAQLNACGQVAVLGDEAGPYPLKGTSPEH' A
#
# COMPACT_ATOMS: atom_id res chain seq x y z
N MET A 1 -12.21 4.31 -9.70
CA MET A 1 -11.37 5.00 -10.70
C MET A 1 -11.06 4.01 -11.83
N GLN A 2 -10.30 4.40 -12.85
CA GLN A 2 -9.87 3.46 -13.90
C GLN A 2 -8.54 2.82 -13.50
N CYS A 3 -8.43 1.50 -13.62
CA CYS A 3 -7.16 0.80 -13.43
C CYS A 3 -6.22 1.12 -14.59
N THR A 4 -5.01 1.58 -14.29
CA THR A 4 -4.01 1.96 -15.31
C THR A 4 -3.49 0.74 -16.08
N THR A 5 -3.53 -0.45 -15.47
CA THR A 5 -3.04 -1.70 -16.09
C THR A 5 -4.08 -2.35 -17.01
N CYS A 6 -5.31 -2.57 -16.55
CA CYS A 6 -6.34 -3.30 -17.32
C CYS A 6 -7.41 -2.39 -17.95
N GLY A 7 -7.39 -1.08 -17.67
CA GLY A 7 -8.32 -0.11 -18.25
C GLY A 7 -9.76 -0.18 -17.72
N GLU A 8 -10.11 -1.12 -16.85
CA GLU A 8 -11.47 -1.23 -16.33
C GLU A 8 -11.74 -0.21 -15.22
N LYS A 9 -13.00 0.26 -15.12
CA LYS A 9 -13.46 1.10 -14.01
C LYS A 9 -13.83 0.23 -12.82
N LYS A 10 -13.02 0.29 -11.76
CA LYS A 10 -13.23 -0.46 -10.52
C LYS A 10 -12.57 0.21 -9.32
N GLU A 11 -12.63 -0.46 -8.18
CA GLU A 11 -11.88 -0.04 -7.01
C GLU A 11 -10.37 -0.17 -7.26
N THR A 12 -9.64 0.89 -6.94
CA THR A 12 -8.20 0.98 -7.15
C THR A 12 -7.51 1.53 -5.91
N ARG A 13 -6.21 1.29 -5.81
CA ARG A 13 -5.30 1.89 -4.84
C ARG A 13 -4.12 2.55 -5.58
N PRO A 14 -3.50 3.60 -5.02
CA PRO A 14 -2.38 4.29 -5.66
C PRO A 14 -1.06 3.55 -5.41
N TYR A 15 -1.03 2.23 -5.58
CA TYR A 15 0.14 1.38 -5.30
C TYR A 15 0.80 0.83 -6.56
N GLY A 16 0.39 1.29 -7.74
CA GLY A 16 1.15 1.04 -8.96
C GLY A 16 2.46 1.83 -8.93
N GLU A 17 3.36 1.49 -9.86
CA GLU A 17 4.58 2.27 -10.11
C GLU A 17 4.24 3.77 -10.28
N ASP A 18 5.05 4.65 -9.69
CA ASP A 18 4.81 6.11 -9.63
C ASP A 18 3.45 6.54 -9.01
N GLY A 19 2.83 5.67 -8.21
CA GLY A 19 1.58 5.97 -7.50
C GLY A 19 0.33 5.88 -8.38
N VAL A 20 0.41 5.25 -9.56
CA VAL A 20 -0.75 5.11 -10.45
C VAL A 20 -1.85 4.25 -9.83
N ALA A 21 -3.09 4.53 -10.23
CA ALA A 21 -4.26 3.79 -9.78
C ALA A 21 -4.26 2.38 -10.36
N ILE A 22 -4.15 1.35 -9.52
CA ILE A 22 -4.19 -0.06 -9.90
C ILE A 22 -5.27 -0.81 -9.11
N CYS A 23 -5.95 -1.76 -9.74
CA CYS A 23 -6.92 -2.62 -9.06
C CYS A 23 -6.24 -3.79 -8.34
N PHE A 24 -6.92 -4.38 -7.36
CA PHE A 24 -6.40 -5.52 -6.60
C PHE A 24 -5.94 -6.69 -7.50
N GLN A 25 -6.72 -7.05 -8.52
CA GLN A 25 -6.39 -8.16 -9.41
C GLN A 25 -5.09 -7.92 -10.20
N CYS A 26 -4.86 -6.68 -10.67
CA CYS A 26 -3.63 -6.35 -11.38
C CYS A 26 -2.44 -6.24 -10.42
N ALA A 27 -2.67 -5.69 -9.22
CA ALA A 27 -1.66 -5.60 -8.17
C ALA A 27 -1.19 -6.98 -7.70
N MET A 28 -2.06 -8.00 -7.72
CA MET A 28 -1.77 -9.36 -7.28
C MET A 28 -1.63 -10.35 -8.45
N GLY A 29 -1.54 -9.86 -9.69
CA GLY A 29 -1.64 -10.68 -10.90
C GLY A 29 -0.38 -11.50 -11.22
N SER A 30 0.76 -11.13 -10.64
CA SER A 30 2.03 -11.86 -10.69
C SER A 30 2.84 -11.59 -9.42
N ASP A 31 3.88 -12.39 -9.19
CA ASP A 31 4.78 -12.19 -8.06
C ASP A 31 5.53 -10.85 -8.15
N GLU A 32 5.92 -10.43 -9.36
CA GLU A 32 6.56 -9.13 -9.60
C GLU A 32 5.59 -7.98 -9.33
N ALA A 33 4.35 -8.06 -9.81
CA ALA A 33 3.33 -7.04 -9.56
C ALA A 33 3.01 -6.90 -8.07
N ARG A 34 2.97 -8.02 -7.33
CA ARG A 34 2.77 -8.03 -5.89
C ARG A 34 3.94 -7.37 -5.17
N GLN A 35 5.18 -7.73 -5.51
CA GLN A 35 6.37 -7.13 -4.91
C GLN A 35 6.46 -5.62 -5.15
N GLU A 36 6.14 -5.17 -6.36
CA GLU A 36 6.05 -3.75 -6.69
C GLU A 36 5.00 -3.04 -5.83
N THR A 37 3.79 -3.60 -5.77
CA THR A 37 2.69 -3.07 -4.96
C THR A 37 3.07 -2.95 -3.48
N GLU A 38 3.70 -3.99 -2.92
CA GLU A 38 4.19 -3.99 -1.55
C GLU A 38 5.28 -2.94 -1.31
N ARG A 39 6.19 -2.74 -2.27
CA ARG A 39 7.20 -1.68 -2.20
C ARG A 39 6.56 -0.30 -2.18
N GLN A 40 5.61 -0.04 -3.08
CA GLN A 40 4.92 1.26 -3.17
C GLN A 40 4.05 1.54 -1.94
N PHE A 41 3.33 0.53 -1.44
CA PHE A 41 2.60 0.63 -0.19
C PHE A 41 3.53 0.97 0.98
N SER A 42 4.66 0.26 1.11
CA SER A 42 5.64 0.48 2.18
C SER A 42 6.27 1.88 2.10
N ALA A 43 6.58 2.36 0.89
CA ALA A 43 7.10 3.72 0.69
C ALA A 43 6.10 4.78 1.19
N GLN A 44 4.82 4.62 0.88
CA GLN A 44 3.77 5.52 1.38
C GLN A 44 3.59 5.42 2.89
N LEU A 45 3.62 4.20 3.43
CA LEU A 45 3.51 3.96 4.86
C LEU A 45 4.64 4.64 5.64
N ASN A 46 5.87 4.55 5.14
CA ASN A 46 7.03 5.23 5.72
C ASN A 46 6.94 6.75 5.59
N ALA A 47 6.42 7.26 4.47
CA ALA A 47 6.25 8.71 4.25
C ALA A 47 5.20 9.33 5.20
N CYS A 48 4.24 8.55 5.69
CA CYS A 48 3.24 9.01 6.67
C CYS A 48 3.83 9.29 8.06
N GLY A 49 5.06 8.84 8.35
CA GLY A 49 5.67 8.96 9.67
C GLY A 49 5.07 7.96 10.66
N GLN A 50 4.87 8.37 11.92
CA GLN A 50 4.45 7.45 12.97
C GLN A 50 3.04 6.90 12.72
N VAL A 51 2.94 5.59 12.52
CA VAL A 51 1.67 4.89 12.30
C VAL A 51 1.26 4.11 13.54
N ALA A 52 -0.02 4.17 13.90
CA ALA A 52 -0.61 3.31 14.92
C ALA A 52 -1.39 2.16 14.27
N VAL A 53 -1.18 0.94 14.77
CA VAL A 53 -1.99 -0.24 14.41
C VAL A 53 -3.23 -0.26 15.30
N LEU A 54 -4.39 -0.46 14.68
CA LEU A 54 -5.70 -0.55 15.35
C LEU A 54 -6.32 -1.93 15.11
N GLY A 55 -7.16 -2.39 16.04
CA GLY A 55 -7.95 -3.63 15.89
C GLY A 55 -7.38 -4.87 16.56
N ASP A 56 -6.32 -4.73 17.35
CA ASP A 56 -5.79 -5.77 18.22
C ASP A 56 -6.44 -5.72 19.62
N GLU A 57 -6.57 -6.87 20.29
CA GLU A 57 -7.15 -6.95 21.65
C GLU A 57 -6.32 -6.20 22.70
N ALA A 58 -5.03 -5.98 22.47
CA ALA A 58 -4.16 -5.17 23.33
C ALA A 58 -4.39 -3.66 23.20
N GLY A 59 -5.24 -3.22 22.28
CA GLY A 59 -5.50 -1.81 21.98
C GLY A 59 -4.52 -1.20 20.97
N PRO A 60 -4.62 0.12 20.69
CA PRO A 60 -3.74 0.80 19.73
C PRO A 60 -2.27 0.76 20.14
N TYR A 61 -1.38 0.41 19.21
CA TYR A 61 0.08 0.43 19.44
C TYR A 61 0.84 0.93 18.20
N PRO A 62 2.04 1.53 18.38
CA PRO A 62 2.83 2.02 17.25
C PRO A 62 3.33 0.86 16.37
N LEU A 63 3.25 1.02 15.05
CA LEU A 63 3.85 0.10 14.11
C LEU A 63 5.38 0.24 14.15
N LYS A 64 6.06 -0.84 14.54
CA LYS A 64 7.53 -0.88 14.60
C LYS A 64 8.12 -0.52 13.23
N GLY A 65 9.15 0.33 13.22
CA GLY A 65 9.85 0.76 12.00
C GLY A 65 9.21 1.93 11.24
N THR A 66 8.08 2.49 11.71
CA THR A 66 7.47 3.71 11.13
C THR A 66 7.73 4.98 11.94
N SER A 67 8.30 4.85 13.14
CA SER A 67 8.74 6.02 13.90
C SER A 67 10.00 6.60 13.24
N PRO A 68 10.09 7.92 13.01
CA PRO A 68 11.36 8.55 12.68
C PRO A 68 12.30 8.30 13.85
N GLU A 69 13.37 7.55 13.58
CA GLU A 69 14.45 7.31 14.52
C GLU A 69 15.06 8.68 14.88
N HIS A 70 15.25 8.94 16.17
CA HIS A 70 16.00 10.13 16.61
C HIS A 70 17.47 9.97 16.24
#